data_AF-A0A535I3H8-F1
#
_entry.id   AF-A0A535I3H8-F1
#
_cell.length_a   1.000
_cell.length_b   1.000
_cell.length_c   1.000
_cell.angle_alpha   90.00
_cell.angle_beta   90.00
_cell.angle_gamma   90.00
#
_symmetry.space_group_name_H-M   'P 1'
#
loop_
_entity.id
_entity.type
_entity.pdbx_description
1 polymer ?
#
loop_
_entity_poly.entity_id
_entity_poly.type
_entity_poly.pdbx_seq_one_letter_code
_entity_poly.pdbx_strand_id
1 'polypeptide(L)'
;MRTFFALLAVLWASGVILEDAAPPLFAEGEKPFGLPFAEPPGPSTWLIAQAYGNTTGAYATRATQYSAGQGIHFGVDFSAPCGTTIVAIGDGVVNSADGPWGALPHNLMIDHPNGYASLYGHLLERSQLRPGQVVKKGQPIALSGDPDGTCYSRPHLHLEIRSRSYVHWYNPILFIEADWDALALTGSFSRGFE
;
A
#
# COMPACT_ATOMS: atom_id res chain seq x y z
N MET A 1 -5.02 59.41 40.68
CA MET A 1 -4.40 58.35 39.85
C MET A 1 -5.16 57.05 40.06
N ARG A 2 -6.02 56.67 39.11
CA ARG A 2 -6.70 55.36 39.09
C ARG A 2 -6.30 54.67 37.79
N THR A 3 -5.52 53.61 37.90
CA THR A 3 -5.04 52.78 36.80
C THR A 3 -6.15 51.85 36.35
N PHE A 4 -6.50 51.91 35.06
CA PHE A 4 -7.33 50.91 34.38
C PHE A 4 -6.45 49.72 33.97
N PHE A 5 -6.81 48.51 34.38
CA PHE A 5 -6.31 47.27 33.78
C PHE A 5 -7.37 46.78 32.79
N ALA A 6 -7.01 46.72 31.50
CA ALA A 6 -7.81 46.05 30.48
C ALA A 6 -7.49 44.56 30.50
N LEU A 7 -8.50 43.71 30.73
CA LEU A 7 -8.39 42.27 30.49
C LEU A 7 -8.48 42.01 28.98
N LEU A 8 -7.42 41.48 28.39
CA LEU A 8 -7.46 40.87 27.05
C LEU A 8 -7.94 39.43 27.21
N ALA A 9 -9.15 39.12 26.73
CA ALA A 9 -9.61 37.74 26.59
C ALA A 9 -9.00 37.13 25.31
N VAL A 10 -8.12 36.14 25.48
CA VAL A 10 -7.62 35.33 24.37
C VAL A 10 -8.65 34.23 24.11
N LEU A 11 -9.40 34.36 23.01
CA LEU A 11 -10.25 33.30 22.48
C LEU A 11 -9.35 32.25 21.82
N TRP A 12 -9.25 31.08 22.44
CA TRP A 12 -8.69 29.89 21.79
C TRP A 12 -9.72 29.35 20.81
N ALA A 13 -9.40 29.42 19.52
CA ALA A 13 -10.15 28.70 18.49
C ALA A 13 -9.96 27.20 18.72
N SER A 14 -11.06 26.53 19.06
CA SER A 14 -11.12 25.08 19.22
C SER A 14 -10.63 24.40 17.95
N GLY A 15 -9.50 23.70 18.04
CA GLY A 15 -9.03 22.81 16.99
C GLY A 15 -10.08 21.72 16.79
N VAL A 16 -10.72 21.72 15.62
CA VAL A 16 -11.48 20.56 15.16
C VAL A 16 -10.44 19.49 14.85
N ILE A 17 -10.25 18.57 15.79
CA ILE A 17 -9.71 17.25 15.48
C ILE A 17 -10.73 16.68 14.48
N LEU A 18 -10.33 16.56 13.22
CA LEU A 18 -11.03 15.69 12.28
C LEU A 18 -10.93 14.29 12.88
N GLU A 19 -11.98 13.85 13.57
CA GLU A 19 -12.14 12.46 13.94
C GLU A 19 -11.93 11.64 12.67
N ASP A 20 -10.99 10.69 12.74
CA ASP A 20 -10.75 9.68 11.71
C ASP A 20 -12.00 8.79 11.70
N ALA A 21 -13.07 9.30 11.07
CA ALA A 21 -14.30 8.55 10.89
C ALA A 21 -13.89 7.26 10.20
N ALA A 22 -14.15 6.13 10.88
CA ALA A 22 -13.87 4.82 10.33
C ALA A 22 -14.37 4.81 8.87
N PRO A 23 -13.51 4.40 7.91
CA PRO A 23 -13.90 4.46 6.51
C PRO A 23 -15.23 3.72 6.34
N PRO A 24 -16.11 4.19 5.44
CA PRO A 24 -17.39 3.54 5.23
C PRO A 24 -17.12 2.06 4.94
N LEU A 25 -17.62 1.20 5.83
CA LEU A 25 -17.59 -0.23 5.58
C LEU A 25 -18.37 -0.43 4.27
N PHE A 26 -17.72 -1.02 3.27
CA PHE A 26 -18.40 -1.40 2.04
C PHE A 26 -19.64 -2.22 2.36
N ALA A 27 -20.64 -2.15 1.49
CA ALA A 27 -21.75 -3.10 1.55
C ALA A 27 -21.16 -4.51 1.61
N GLU A 28 -21.77 -5.38 2.42
CA GLU A 28 -21.24 -6.72 2.67
C GLU A 28 -20.97 -7.44 1.33
N GLY A 29 -19.69 -7.75 1.08
CA GLY A 29 -19.23 -8.42 -0.14
C GLY A 29 -18.70 -7.51 -1.26
N GLU A 30 -18.83 -6.19 -1.19
CA GLU A 30 -18.26 -5.29 -2.21
C GLU A 30 -16.75 -5.07 -1.97
N LYS A 31 -15.94 -5.45 -2.97
CA LYS A 31 -14.50 -5.25 -2.97
C LYS A 31 -14.15 -4.11 -3.94
N PRO A 32 -13.74 -2.92 -3.45
CA PRO A 32 -13.61 -1.73 -4.30
C PRO A 32 -12.44 -1.76 -5.29
N PHE A 33 -11.44 -2.62 -5.04
CA PHE A 33 -10.17 -2.59 -5.76
C PHE A 33 -10.00 -3.79 -6.68
N GLY A 34 -9.24 -3.62 -7.76
CA GLY A 34 -8.79 -4.70 -8.64
C GLY A 34 -7.38 -5.17 -8.31
N LEU A 35 -6.89 -6.12 -9.10
CA LEU A 35 -5.50 -6.59 -9.01
C LEU A 35 -4.52 -5.52 -9.48
N PRO A 36 -3.27 -5.50 -8.96
CA PRO A 36 -2.28 -4.48 -9.26
C PRO A 36 -1.50 -4.74 -10.56
N PHE A 37 -1.89 -5.72 -11.37
CA PHE A 37 -1.25 -6.06 -12.64
C PHE A 37 -2.25 -6.10 -13.78
N ALA A 38 -1.81 -5.71 -14.98
CA ALA A 38 -2.62 -5.80 -16.20
C ALA A 38 -2.71 -7.24 -16.74
N GLU A 39 -1.64 -8.02 -16.57
CA GLU A 39 -1.53 -9.39 -17.06
C GLU A 39 -2.12 -10.39 -16.05
N PRO A 40 -2.64 -11.54 -16.50
CA PRO A 40 -3.08 -12.61 -15.60
C PRO A 40 -1.90 -13.23 -14.81
N PRO A 41 -2.17 -13.84 -13.65
CA PRO A 41 -1.15 -14.53 -12.86
C PRO A 41 -0.57 -15.72 -13.62
N GLY A 42 0.73 -15.97 -13.43
CA GLY A 42 1.42 -17.01 -14.16
C GLY A 42 2.92 -17.07 -13.84
N PRO A 43 3.60 -18.17 -14.23
CA PRO A 43 5.00 -18.39 -13.87
C PRO A 43 5.97 -17.31 -14.36
N SER A 44 5.63 -16.60 -15.45
CA SER A 44 6.44 -15.53 -16.04
C SER A 44 5.88 -14.13 -15.77
N THR A 45 4.79 -13.99 -15.01
CA THR A 45 4.15 -12.71 -14.72
C THR A 45 4.20 -12.44 -13.23
N TRP A 46 3.22 -12.90 -12.46
CA TRP A 46 3.18 -12.70 -11.03
C TRP A 46 2.42 -13.81 -10.32
N LEU A 47 2.79 -14.04 -9.06
CA LEU A 47 2.16 -14.98 -8.12
C LEU A 47 2.13 -14.35 -6.71
N ILE A 48 1.30 -14.88 -5.81
CA ILE A 48 1.31 -14.47 -4.41
C ILE A 48 2.57 -15.04 -3.73
N ALA A 49 3.42 -14.17 -3.19
CA ALA A 49 4.62 -14.56 -2.46
C ALA A 49 4.37 -14.63 -0.94
N GLN A 50 3.70 -13.60 -0.41
CA GLN A 50 3.49 -13.46 1.03
C GLN A 50 2.16 -12.75 1.31
N ALA A 51 1.31 -13.36 2.12
CA ALA A 51 0.05 -12.77 2.55
C ALA A 51 0.23 -11.69 3.65
N TYR A 52 -0.83 -10.93 3.92
CA TYR A 52 -0.91 -10.02 5.05
C TYR A 52 -0.89 -10.79 6.39
N GLY A 53 -0.32 -10.18 7.43
CA GLY A 53 -0.40 -10.69 8.80
C GLY A 53 0.89 -11.36 9.30
N ASN A 54 0.73 -12.28 10.24
CA ASN A 54 1.83 -13.03 10.83
C ASN A 54 2.23 -14.22 9.95
N THR A 55 3.07 -13.96 8.94
CA THR A 55 3.61 -15.00 8.04
C THR A 55 4.91 -15.58 8.59
N THR A 56 5.36 -16.72 8.05
CA THR A 56 6.65 -17.31 8.42
C THR A 56 7.80 -16.33 8.21
N GLY A 57 7.81 -15.59 7.10
CA GLY A 57 8.80 -14.55 6.81
C GLY A 57 8.74 -13.41 7.82
N ALA A 58 7.53 -12.92 8.11
CA ALA A 58 7.29 -11.86 9.10
C ALA A 58 7.77 -12.26 10.49
N TYR A 59 7.42 -13.45 10.93
CA TYR A 59 7.88 -14.00 12.20
C TYR A 59 9.41 -14.14 12.23
N ALA A 60 10.02 -14.76 11.21
CA ALA A 60 11.45 -15.02 11.18
C ALA A 60 12.30 -13.74 11.24
N THR A 61 11.81 -12.64 10.67
CA THR A 61 12.52 -11.35 10.57
C THR A 61 11.83 -10.23 11.36
N ARG A 62 11.02 -10.58 12.35
CA ARG A 62 10.22 -9.65 13.17
C ARG A 62 11.03 -8.57 13.90
N ALA A 63 12.29 -8.86 14.22
CA ALA A 63 13.18 -7.91 14.91
C ALA A 63 13.98 -7.02 13.94
N THR A 64 13.89 -7.28 12.63
CA THR A 64 14.62 -6.55 11.59
C THR A 64 13.64 -5.94 10.59
N GLN A 65 13.31 -6.65 9.51
CA GLN A 65 12.49 -6.19 8.39
C GLN A 65 11.10 -5.71 8.83
N TYR A 66 10.46 -6.44 9.75
CA TYR A 66 9.10 -6.13 10.22
C TYR A 66 9.05 -5.50 11.61
N SER A 67 10.18 -4.97 12.10
CA SER A 67 10.26 -4.35 13.43
C SER A 67 9.27 -3.18 13.60
N ALA A 68 9.13 -2.35 12.57
CA ALA A 68 8.18 -1.23 12.56
C ALA A 68 6.71 -1.70 12.65
N GLY A 69 6.41 -2.89 12.11
CA GLY A 69 5.08 -3.50 12.17
C GLY A 69 4.89 -4.49 13.30
N GLN A 70 5.74 -4.46 14.33
CA GLN A 70 5.69 -5.38 15.47
C GLN A 70 5.73 -6.87 15.05
N GLY A 71 6.42 -7.17 13.95
CA GLY A 71 6.50 -8.52 13.37
C GLY A 71 5.35 -8.91 12.46
N ILE A 72 4.50 -7.97 12.05
CA ILE A 72 3.40 -8.18 11.11
C ILE A 72 3.78 -7.66 9.72
N HIS A 73 3.38 -8.42 8.70
CA HIS A 73 3.42 -7.97 7.32
C HIS A 73 2.15 -7.18 6.97
N PHE A 74 2.28 -5.89 6.70
CA PHE A 74 1.14 -4.97 6.49
C PHE A 74 0.64 -4.87 5.05
N GLY A 75 1.08 -5.76 4.17
CA GLY A 75 0.67 -5.79 2.78
C GLY A 75 0.49 -7.21 2.25
N VAL A 76 0.34 -7.31 0.93
CA VAL A 76 0.48 -8.56 0.17
C VAL A 76 1.67 -8.37 -0.76
N ASP A 77 2.57 -9.34 -0.74
CA ASP A 77 3.70 -9.37 -1.66
C ASP A 77 3.31 -10.22 -2.87
N PHE A 78 3.38 -9.60 -4.04
CA PHE A 78 3.21 -10.25 -5.33
C PHE A 78 4.59 -10.45 -5.95
N SER A 79 5.07 -11.68 -5.95
CA SER A 79 6.33 -12.01 -6.61
C SER A 79 6.16 -11.77 -8.11
N ALA A 80 7.05 -10.97 -8.69
CA ALA A 80 6.98 -10.55 -10.09
C ALA A 80 8.39 -10.16 -10.57
N PRO A 81 8.78 -10.45 -11.82
CA PRO A 81 10.06 -10.01 -12.35
C PRO A 81 10.15 -8.48 -12.27
N CYS A 82 11.35 -7.95 -12.04
CA CYS A 82 11.55 -6.52 -12.20
C CYS A 82 11.11 -6.05 -13.59
N GLY A 83 10.49 -4.88 -13.67
CA GLY A 83 9.97 -4.33 -14.92
C GLY A 83 8.56 -4.79 -15.28
N THR A 84 7.90 -5.61 -14.45
CA THR A 84 6.49 -5.96 -14.67
C THR A 84 5.62 -4.72 -14.48
N THR A 85 4.71 -4.47 -15.40
CA THR A 85 3.84 -3.28 -15.35
C THR A 85 2.85 -3.39 -14.20
N ILE A 86 2.90 -2.41 -13.30
CA ILE A 86 1.95 -2.25 -12.19
C ILE A 86 0.89 -1.24 -12.61
N VAL A 87 -0.37 -1.58 -12.31
CA VAL A 87 -1.53 -0.73 -12.54
C VAL A 87 -2.18 -0.28 -11.24
N ALA A 88 -2.86 0.88 -11.28
CA ALA A 88 -3.62 1.37 -10.13
C ALA A 88 -4.79 0.41 -9.82
N ILE A 89 -4.88 -0.05 -8.57
CA ILE A 89 -5.95 -0.97 -8.14
C ILE A 89 -7.34 -0.30 -8.13
N GLY A 90 -7.39 1.03 -8.12
CA GLY A 90 -8.61 1.82 -8.09
C GLY A 90 -8.39 3.25 -8.60
N ASP A 91 -9.48 3.94 -8.92
CA ASP A 91 -9.47 5.37 -9.21
C ASP A 91 -8.92 6.15 -8.01
N GLY A 92 -8.12 7.19 -8.26
CA GLY A 92 -7.55 7.96 -7.16
C GLY A 92 -6.74 9.17 -7.59
N VAL A 93 -6.07 9.76 -6.61
CA VAL A 93 -5.17 10.89 -6.77
C VAL A 93 -3.83 10.50 -6.16
N VAL A 94 -2.75 10.69 -6.91
CA VAL A 94 -1.39 10.45 -6.42
C VAL A 94 -1.13 11.35 -5.23
N ASN A 95 -0.83 10.74 -4.09
CA ASN A 95 -0.43 11.44 -2.89
C ASN A 95 1.06 11.77 -2.93
N SER A 96 1.89 10.77 -3.19
CA SER A 96 3.35 10.91 -3.19
C SER A 96 4.03 9.86 -4.06
N ALA A 97 5.16 10.26 -4.68
CA ALA A 97 6.12 9.37 -5.33
C ALA A 97 7.46 9.51 -4.61
N ASP A 98 7.90 8.41 -4.01
CA ASP A 98 8.93 8.30 -2.96
C ASP A 98 8.56 9.10 -1.70
N GLY A 99 7.37 8.81 -1.18
CA GLY A 99 6.87 9.40 0.06
C GLY A 99 7.51 8.82 1.33
N PRO A 100 7.34 9.51 2.47
CA PRO A 100 7.73 8.98 3.78
C PRO A 100 6.91 7.72 4.14
N TRP A 101 7.47 6.88 5.02
CA TRP A 101 6.82 5.66 5.51
C TRP A 101 6.38 4.68 4.40
N GLY A 102 7.04 4.75 3.25
CA GLY A 102 6.89 3.79 2.15
C GLY A 102 7.98 2.73 2.16
N ALA A 103 7.84 1.75 1.27
CA ALA A 103 8.80 0.66 1.12
C ALA A 103 9.88 1.02 0.07
N LEU A 104 11.15 0.88 0.45
CA LEU A 104 12.32 1.19 -0.38
C LEU A 104 12.50 0.22 -1.57
N PRO A 105 13.28 0.54 -2.61
CA PRO A 105 13.95 1.82 -2.84
C PRO A 105 12.99 2.92 -3.28
N HIS A 106 11.91 2.55 -3.97
CA HIS A 106 10.92 3.48 -4.49
C HIS A 106 9.50 3.06 -4.13
N ASN A 107 8.64 4.04 -3.90
CA ASN A 107 7.24 3.82 -3.58
C ASN A 107 6.30 4.84 -4.22
N LEU A 108 5.03 4.47 -4.34
CA LEU A 108 3.96 5.34 -4.81
C LEU A 108 2.76 5.17 -3.87
N MET A 109 2.21 6.29 -3.41
CA MET A 109 0.97 6.30 -2.61
C MET A 109 -0.14 6.96 -3.43
N ILE A 110 -1.31 6.32 -3.49
CA ILE A 110 -2.51 6.84 -4.16
C ILE A 110 -3.65 6.91 -3.15
N ASP A 111 -4.25 8.09 -3.02
CA ASP A 111 -5.46 8.31 -2.23
C ASP A 111 -6.70 7.98 -3.07
N HIS A 112 -7.61 7.19 -2.52
CA HIS A 112 -8.86 6.80 -3.17
C HIS A 112 -10.05 7.59 -2.61
N PRO A 113 -11.09 7.85 -3.44
CA PRO A 113 -12.26 8.62 -3.03
C PRO A 113 -13.10 7.93 -1.94
N ASN A 114 -12.93 6.61 -1.75
CA ASN A 114 -13.64 5.79 -0.78
C ASN A 114 -13.04 5.83 0.65
N GLY A 115 -12.06 6.71 0.92
CA GLY A 115 -11.48 6.88 2.25
C GLY A 115 -10.28 5.98 2.55
N TYR A 116 -9.78 5.25 1.56
CA TYR A 116 -8.58 4.42 1.66
C TYR A 116 -7.43 5.00 0.84
N ALA A 117 -6.24 4.48 1.06
CA ALA A 117 -5.07 4.70 0.23
C ALA A 117 -4.40 3.38 -0.13
N SER A 118 -3.76 3.31 -1.29
CA SER A 118 -2.91 2.19 -1.69
C SER A 118 -1.45 2.62 -1.76
N LEU A 119 -0.57 1.82 -1.15
CA LEU A 119 0.88 1.97 -1.27
C LEU A 119 1.43 0.85 -2.16
N TYR A 120 2.20 1.23 -3.17
CA TYR A 120 2.95 0.35 -4.05
C TYR A 120 4.43 0.52 -3.71
N GLY A 121 5.04 -0.54 -3.18
CA GLY A 121 6.40 -0.58 -2.67
C GLY A 121 7.36 -1.37 -3.53
N HIS A 122 8.66 -1.22 -3.24
CA HIS A 122 9.75 -1.91 -3.93
C HIS A 122 9.75 -1.67 -5.45
N LEU A 123 9.36 -0.47 -5.89
CA LEU A 123 9.28 -0.15 -7.30
C LEU A 123 10.69 -0.09 -7.93
N LEU A 124 10.78 -0.43 -9.22
CA LEU A 124 12.06 -0.46 -9.95
C LEU A 124 12.74 0.90 -10.00
N GLU A 125 11.93 1.94 -10.21
CA GLU A 125 12.34 3.33 -10.30
C GLU A 125 11.25 4.22 -9.72
N ARG A 126 11.61 5.46 -9.42
CA ARG A 126 10.65 6.47 -8.99
C ARG A 126 9.57 6.67 -10.06
N SER A 127 8.31 6.54 -9.67
CA SER A 127 7.18 6.80 -10.58
C SER A 127 7.25 8.22 -11.15
N GLN A 128 6.95 8.37 -12.44
CA GLN A 128 6.92 9.65 -13.13
C GLN A 128 5.65 10.48 -12.80
N LEU A 129 4.68 9.86 -12.11
CA LEU A 129 3.47 10.52 -11.67
C LEU A 129 3.78 11.54 -10.56
N ARG A 130 3.00 12.62 -10.52
CA ARG A 130 3.21 13.71 -9.56
C ARG A 130 2.09 13.79 -8.52
N PRO A 131 2.37 14.24 -7.28
CA PRO A 131 1.33 14.56 -6.30
C PRO A 131 0.22 15.42 -6.91
N GLY A 132 -1.03 15.07 -6.63
CA GLY A 132 -2.23 15.72 -7.18
C GLY A 132 -2.68 15.20 -8.55
N GLN A 133 -1.90 14.32 -9.20
CA GLN A 133 -2.28 13.73 -10.48
C GLN A 133 -3.39 12.70 -10.28
N VAL A 134 -4.45 12.78 -11.10
CA VAL A 134 -5.54 11.79 -11.12
C VAL A 134 -5.08 10.53 -11.85
N VAL A 135 -5.42 9.36 -11.31
CA VAL A 135 -5.23 8.06 -11.93
C VAL A 135 -6.54 7.29 -11.99
N LYS A 136 -6.66 6.41 -12.98
CA LYS A 136 -7.82 5.51 -13.15
C LYS A 136 -7.47 4.08 -12.80
N LYS A 137 -8.45 3.31 -12.30
CA LYS A 137 -8.31 1.86 -12.10
C LYS A 137 -7.79 1.22 -13.40
N GLY A 138 -6.75 0.38 -13.28
CA GLY A 138 -6.10 -0.27 -14.42
C GLY A 138 -5.09 0.61 -15.18
N GLN A 139 -4.93 1.89 -14.84
CA GLN A 139 -3.91 2.74 -15.46
C GLN A 139 -2.50 2.27 -15.04
N PRO A 140 -1.54 2.14 -15.96
CA PRO A 140 -0.13 1.92 -15.62
C PRO A 140 0.43 3.06 -14.77
N ILE A 141 1.08 2.72 -13.66
CA ILE A 141 1.57 3.69 -12.67
C ILE A 141 3.04 3.51 -12.28
N ALA A 142 3.58 2.30 -12.43
CA ALA A 142 4.95 1.97 -12.05
C ALA A 142 5.38 0.63 -12.67
N LEU A 143 6.62 0.25 -12.38
CA LEU A 143 7.19 -1.06 -12.68
C LEU A 143 7.60 -1.75 -11.37
N SER A 144 7.35 -3.05 -11.26
CA SER A 144 7.80 -3.85 -10.12
C SER A 144 9.32 -3.87 -10.05
N GLY A 145 9.85 -3.87 -8.83
CA GLY A 145 11.29 -3.89 -8.59
C GLY A 145 11.65 -4.93 -7.55
N ASP A 146 12.60 -4.57 -6.72
CA ASP A 146 13.22 -5.43 -5.71
C ASP A 146 13.61 -4.56 -4.52
N PRO A 147 13.37 -5.00 -3.26
CA PRO A 147 13.70 -4.22 -2.07
C PRO A 147 15.18 -3.88 -1.96
N ASP A 148 16.07 -4.71 -2.50
CA ASP A 148 17.53 -4.49 -2.50
C ASP A 148 18.00 -3.76 -3.77
N GLY A 149 17.08 -3.47 -4.71
CA GLY A 149 17.39 -2.84 -6.00
C GLY A 149 18.19 -3.72 -6.95
N THR A 150 18.31 -5.02 -6.69
CA THR A 150 19.19 -5.93 -7.45
C THR A 150 18.49 -6.64 -8.59
N CYS A 151 17.17 -6.85 -8.48
CA CYS A 151 16.36 -7.67 -9.38
C CYS A 151 16.70 -9.16 -9.43
N TYR A 152 17.50 -9.68 -8.48
CA TYR A 152 17.82 -11.11 -8.37
C TYR A 152 17.66 -11.66 -6.95
N SER A 153 17.46 -10.82 -5.91
CA SER A 153 17.32 -11.31 -4.55
C SER A 153 15.90 -11.78 -4.25
N ARG A 154 14.91 -10.90 -4.44
CA ARG A 154 13.49 -11.17 -4.20
C ARG A 154 12.62 -10.15 -4.96
N PRO A 155 12.58 -10.19 -6.31
CA PRO A 155 11.74 -9.27 -7.07
C PRO A 155 10.25 -9.46 -6.76
N HIS A 156 9.60 -8.39 -6.30
CA HIS A 156 8.18 -8.39 -5.97
C HIS A 156 7.62 -6.96 -5.89
N LEU A 157 6.30 -6.87 -5.98
CA LEU A 157 5.53 -5.71 -5.54
C LEU A 157 5.07 -5.93 -4.09
N HIS A 158 5.34 -4.98 -3.21
CA HIS A 158 4.68 -4.89 -1.91
C HIS A 158 3.46 -3.96 -2.02
N LEU A 159 2.25 -4.48 -1.82
CA LEU A 159 1.02 -3.70 -1.89
C LEU A 159 0.36 -3.60 -0.52
N GLU A 160 0.11 -2.37 -0.07
CA GLU A 160 -0.66 -2.12 1.15
C GLU A 160 -1.97 -1.39 0.86
N ILE A 161 -2.95 -1.59 1.74
CA ILE A 161 -4.13 -0.72 1.84
C ILE A 161 -4.11 -0.07 3.21
N ARG A 162 -4.19 1.26 3.23
CA ARG A 162 -4.14 2.07 4.44
C ARG A 162 -5.41 2.91 4.62
N SER A 163 -5.63 3.40 5.83
CA SER A 163 -6.60 4.47 6.09
C SER A 163 -6.17 5.75 5.40
N ARG A 164 -7.10 6.71 5.24
CA ARG A 164 -6.76 8.02 4.67
C ARG A 164 -5.69 8.76 5.47
N SER A 165 -5.64 8.51 6.78
CA SER A 165 -4.62 9.03 7.71
C SER A 165 -3.28 8.27 7.65
N TYR A 166 -3.22 7.16 6.92
CA TYR A 166 -2.06 6.27 6.77
C TYR A 166 -1.56 5.57 8.04
N VAL A 167 -2.32 5.63 9.14
CA VAL A 167 -1.92 5.04 10.44
C VAL A 167 -2.51 3.65 10.69
N HIS A 168 -3.49 3.23 9.88
CA HIS A 168 -4.07 1.89 9.95
C HIS A 168 -3.81 1.14 8.65
N TRP A 169 -3.48 -0.13 8.77
CA TRP A 169 -3.27 -1.06 7.66
C TRP A 169 -4.40 -2.09 7.62
N TYR A 170 -4.83 -2.40 6.41
CA TYR A 170 -5.92 -3.34 6.17
C TYR A 170 -5.42 -4.50 5.33
N ASN A 171 -5.95 -5.70 5.59
CA ASN A 171 -5.65 -6.88 4.79
C ASN A 171 -6.18 -6.70 3.34
N PRO A 172 -5.30 -6.58 2.31
CA PRO A 172 -5.73 -6.33 0.95
C PRO A 172 -6.68 -7.37 0.35
N ILE A 173 -6.63 -8.61 0.83
CA ILE A 173 -7.50 -9.73 0.38
C ILE A 173 -8.99 -9.41 0.58
N LEU A 174 -9.31 -8.63 1.60
CA LEU A 174 -10.69 -8.23 1.92
C LEU A 174 -11.23 -7.12 1.01
N PHE A 175 -10.36 -6.42 0.28
CA PHE A 175 -10.72 -5.23 -0.49
C PHE A 175 -10.51 -5.37 -2.00
N ILE A 176 -9.72 -6.36 -2.43
CA ILE A 176 -9.40 -6.60 -3.83
C ILE A 176 -10.26 -7.75 -4.38
N GLU A 177 -11.00 -7.46 -5.44
CA GLU A 177 -11.76 -8.42 -6.22
C GLU A 177 -10.81 -9.35 -7.00
N ALA A 178 -10.69 -10.59 -6.53
CA ALA A 178 -9.91 -11.65 -7.15
C ALA A 178 -10.37 -13.02 -6.63
N ASP A 179 -10.07 -14.07 -7.40
CA ASP A 179 -10.16 -15.47 -6.94
C ASP A 179 -8.95 -15.79 -6.06
N TRP A 180 -9.01 -15.34 -4.80
CA TRP A 180 -7.93 -15.50 -3.84
C TRP A 180 -7.64 -16.95 -3.49
N ASP A 181 -8.65 -17.82 -3.55
CA ASP A 181 -8.46 -19.25 -3.34
C ASP A 181 -7.58 -19.82 -4.45
N ALA A 182 -7.92 -19.57 -5.72
CA ALA A 182 -7.10 -20.00 -6.84
C ALA A 182 -5.68 -19.39 -6.83
N LEU A 183 -5.56 -18.10 -6.49
CA LEU A 183 -4.26 -17.43 -6.38
C LEU A 183 -3.38 -18.00 -5.26
N ALA A 184 -3.99 -18.51 -4.18
CA ALA A 184 -3.29 -19.12 -3.06
C ALA A 184 -2.94 -20.60 -3.29
N LEU A 185 -3.49 -21.24 -4.34
CA LEU A 185 -3.17 -22.64 -4.69
C LEU A 185 -1.74 -22.84 -5.22
N THR A 186 -0.90 -21.80 -5.22
CA THR A 186 0.54 -21.93 -5.46
C THR A 186 1.20 -22.68 -4.30
N GLY A 187 1.06 -24.00 -4.30
CA GLY A 187 1.70 -24.91 -3.38
C GLY A 187 3.22 -24.90 -3.54
N SER A 188 3.91 -25.14 -2.43
CA SER A 188 5.37 -25.23 -2.30
C SER A 188 5.96 -26.35 -3.19
N PHE A 189 6.18 -26.05 -4.47
CA PHE A 189 7.11 -26.80 -5.33
C PHE A 189 8.10 -25.82 -5.97
N SER A 190 9.04 -25.36 -5.13
CA SER A 190 10.31 -24.71 -5.50
C SER A 190 10.26 -23.31 -6.14
N ARG A 191 11.45 -22.73 -6.30
CA ARG A 191 11.78 -21.30 -6.42
C ARG A 191 10.91 -20.61 -7.47
N GLY A 192 9.98 -19.79 -7.00
CA GLY A 192 9.29 -18.84 -7.87
C GLY A 192 10.32 -17.90 -8.48
N PHE A 193 10.28 -17.83 -9.81
CA PHE A 193 11.08 -17.01 -10.74
C PHE A 193 12.35 -17.59 -11.35
N GLU A 194 12.90 -18.71 -10.85
CA GLU A 194 13.86 -19.63 -11.51
C GLU A 194 14.45 -20.63 -10.50
#